data_AF-A0A849DBZ9-F1
#
_entry.id   AF-A0A849DBZ9-F1
#
_cell.length_a   1.000
_cell.length_b   1.000
_cell.length_c   1.000
_cell.angle_alpha   90.00
_cell.angle_beta   90.00
_cell.angle_gamma   90.00
#
_symmetry.space_group_name_H-M   'P 1'
#
loop_
_entity.id
_entity.type
_entity.pdbx_description
1 polymer ?
#
loop_
_entity_poly.entity_id
_entity_poly.type
_entity_poly.pdbx_seq_one_letter_code
_entity_poly.pdbx_strand_id
1 'polypeptide(L)'
;MKIIVLVVLLSAFGLAKEDKKTTFACEFTTYATEKGTFKGDPVRFTIVSNDTNGTYTLKGTSGQSKGNIIRGDKGLSFIKVTKLGNITTTTITYVAPFEKEQKAVHSRNILAGGKLLASQYYGVCHKVDEIQTKKVRFNISKEKRDRIYRKLKIKKKLKSLPKKDAQYILSALEGVFPSRLEMEEDMSIEGMILVSKIMDYATKSK
;
A
#
# COMPACT_ATOMS: atom_id res chain seq x y z
N MET A 1 23.87 -46.31 20.85
CA MET A 1 22.97 -46.03 19.69
C MET A 1 21.93 -44.92 19.92
N LYS A 2 21.49 -44.58 21.14
CA LYS A 2 20.46 -43.55 21.36
C LYS A 2 20.92 -42.09 21.17
N ILE A 3 22.23 -41.80 21.31
CA ILE A 3 22.77 -40.43 21.23
C ILE A 3 23.03 -39.97 19.78
N ILE A 4 23.36 -40.90 18.87
CA ILE A 4 23.65 -40.58 17.46
C ILE A 4 22.36 -40.18 16.70
N VAL A 5 21.22 -40.76 17.08
CA VAL A 5 19.91 -40.41 16.49
C VAL A 5 19.48 -38.98 16.86
N LEU A 6 19.88 -38.47 18.03
CA LEU A 6 19.52 -37.13 18.48
C LEU A 6 20.26 -36.02 17.71
N VAL A 7 21.51 -36.27 17.29
CA VAL A 7 22.33 -35.30 16.55
C VAL A 7 21.88 -35.16 15.09
N VAL A 8 21.33 -36.23 14.49
CA VAL A 8 20.81 -36.21 13.11
C VAL A 8 19.42 -35.55 13.02
N LEU A 9 18.65 -35.53 14.13
CA LEU A 9 17.34 -34.85 14.17
C LEU A 9 17.46 -33.33 14.41
N LEU A 10 18.54 -32.84 15.03
CA LEU A 10 18.75 -31.39 15.23
C LEU A 10 19.24 -30.65 13.98
N SER A 11 19.84 -31.33 13.00
CA SER A 11 20.31 -30.72 11.74
C SER A 11 19.21 -30.44 10.73
N ALA A 12 17.97 -30.90 10.97
CA ALA A 12 16.82 -30.64 10.11
C ALA A 12 16.13 -29.29 10.39
N PHE A 13 16.48 -28.59 11.48
CA PHE A 13 16.00 -27.24 11.74
C PHE A 13 16.90 -26.22 11.05
N GLY A 14 16.96 -26.29 9.72
CA GLY A 14 17.42 -25.16 8.91
C GLY A 14 16.49 -23.98 9.20
N LEU A 15 16.97 -23.01 9.99
CA LEU A 15 16.28 -21.74 10.19
C LEU A 15 16.05 -21.14 8.80
N ALA A 16 14.80 -21.16 8.34
CA ALA A 16 14.42 -20.46 7.12
C ALA A 16 14.85 -18.99 7.32
N LYS A 17 15.85 -18.55 6.56
CA LYS A 17 16.32 -17.17 6.59
C LYS A 17 15.13 -16.31 6.20
N GLU A 18 14.55 -15.62 7.18
CA GLU A 18 13.43 -14.74 6.93
C GLU A 18 13.93 -13.62 6.02
N ASP A 19 13.34 -13.52 4.84
CA ASP A 19 13.70 -12.47 3.90
C ASP A 19 13.41 -11.12 4.56
N LYS A 20 14.48 -10.37 4.85
CA LYS A 20 14.36 -9.06 5.47
C LYS A 20 13.60 -8.16 4.50
N LYS A 21 12.43 -7.70 4.92
CA LYS A 21 11.59 -6.79 4.15
C LYS A 21 11.46 -5.46 4.88
N THR A 22 11.54 -4.37 4.14
CA THR A 22 11.22 -3.04 4.63
C THR A 22 10.06 -2.48 3.84
N THR A 23 9.04 -1.95 4.52
CA THR A 23 7.86 -1.39 3.86
C THR A 23 7.85 0.12 4.02
N PHE A 24 7.60 0.82 2.92
CA PHE A 24 7.48 2.27 2.87
C PHE A 24 6.07 2.65 2.38
N ALA A 25 5.39 3.50 3.14
CA ALA A 25 4.21 4.22 2.69
C ALA A 25 4.66 5.54 2.06
N CYS A 26 4.20 5.82 0.84
CA CYS A 26 4.60 7.02 0.10
C CYS A 26 3.39 7.86 -0.30
N GLU A 27 3.52 9.18 -0.15
CA GLU A 27 2.52 10.17 -0.56
C GLU A 27 3.19 11.31 -1.33
N PHE A 28 2.63 11.63 -2.50
CA PHE A 28 3.08 12.72 -3.35
C PHE A 28 1.92 13.67 -3.66
N THR A 29 2.03 14.91 -3.19
CA THR A 29 0.96 15.92 -3.27
C THR A 29 1.15 16.93 -4.40
N THR A 30 2.37 17.00 -4.95
CA THR A 30 2.75 17.95 -5.99
C THR A 30 3.42 17.22 -7.14
N TYR A 31 3.16 17.64 -8.37
CA TYR A 31 3.85 17.11 -9.55
C TYR A 31 4.24 18.21 -10.54
N ALA A 32 5.31 17.96 -11.28
CA ALA A 32 5.80 18.82 -12.35
C ALA A 32 5.74 18.09 -13.69
N THR A 33 5.41 18.84 -14.74
CA THR A 33 5.47 18.42 -16.16
C THR A 33 6.12 19.53 -16.98
N GLU A 34 6.26 19.34 -18.29
CA GLU A 34 6.68 20.40 -19.23
C GLU A 34 5.82 21.68 -19.14
N LYS A 35 4.57 21.56 -18.65
CA LYS A 35 3.61 22.67 -18.54
C LYS A 35 3.70 23.43 -17.21
N GLY A 36 4.59 23.02 -16.31
CA GLY A 36 4.78 23.64 -15.00
C GLY A 36 4.47 22.70 -13.83
N THR A 37 4.23 23.29 -12.66
CA THR A 37 4.00 22.58 -11.40
C THR A 37 2.56 22.69 -10.96
N PHE A 38 2.01 21.57 -10.49
CA PHE A 38 0.60 21.42 -10.16
C PHE A 38 0.45 20.76 -8.80
N LYS A 39 -0.57 21.18 -8.04
CA LYS A 39 -1.11 20.44 -6.89
C LYS A 39 -2.36 19.70 -7.36
N GLY A 40 -2.46 18.43 -7.02
CA GLY A 40 -3.60 17.58 -7.37
C GLY A 40 -3.92 16.60 -6.25
N ASP A 41 -4.80 15.65 -6.55
CA ASP A 41 -5.06 14.56 -5.61
C ASP A 41 -3.76 13.79 -5.31
N PRO A 42 -3.47 13.50 -4.02
CA PRO A 42 -2.23 12.83 -3.66
C PRO A 42 -2.09 11.48 -4.35
N VAL A 43 -0.92 11.25 -4.96
CA VAL A 43 -0.54 9.92 -5.46
C VAL A 43 0.04 9.14 -4.29
N ARG A 44 -0.63 8.04 -3.92
CA ARG A 44 -0.21 7.16 -2.82
C ARG A 44 0.09 5.75 -3.32
N PHE A 45 1.14 5.16 -2.79
CA PHE A 45 1.46 3.75 -2.98
C PHE A 45 2.40 3.25 -1.89
N THR A 46 2.42 1.93 -1.72
CA THR A 46 3.31 1.24 -0.80
C THR A 46 4.43 0.57 -1.57
N ILE A 47 5.66 0.67 -1.07
CA ILE A 47 6.81 -0.10 -1.56
C ILE A 47 7.19 -1.14 -0.51
N VAL A 48 7.22 -2.41 -0.89
CA VAL A 48 7.76 -3.49 -0.07
C VAL A 48 9.11 -3.90 -0.66
N SER A 49 10.21 -3.51 -0.02
CA SER A 49 11.56 -3.95 -0.41
C SER A 49 11.81 -5.38 0.06
N ASN A 50 12.50 -6.16 -0.76
CA ASN A 50 13.21 -7.36 -0.34
C ASN A 50 14.68 -6.98 -0.22
N ASP A 51 15.14 -6.81 1.02
CA ASP A 51 16.48 -6.31 1.30
C ASP A 51 17.54 -7.38 1.00
N THR A 52 17.16 -8.66 1.01
CA THR A 52 18.03 -9.80 0.69
C THR A 52 18.47 -9.81 -0.76
N ASN A 53 17.53 -9.65 -1.70
CA ASN A 53 17.80 -9.81 -3.14
C ASN A 53 17.77 -8.51 -3.95
N GLY A 54 17.54 -7.37 -3.28
CA GLY A 54 17.55 -6.06 -3.94
C GLY A 54 16.36 -5.84 -4.89
N THR A 55 15.25 -6.54 -4.72
CA THR A 55 14.02 -6.32 -5.48
C THR A 55 12.96 -5.62 -4.63
N TYR A 56 11.92 -5.09 -5.25
CA TYR A 56 10.77 -4.54 -4.52
C TYR A 56 9.46 -4.89 -5.21
N THR A 57 8.38 -4.80 -4.44
CA THR A 57 7.00 -4.80 -4.94
C THR A 57 6.35 -3.46 -4.61
N LEU A 58 5.90 -2.74 -5.63
CA LEU A 58 5.05 -1.56 -5.48
C LEU A 58 3.58 -2.00 -5.52
N LYS A 59 2.84 -1.64 -4.47
CA LYS A 59 1.40 -1.86 -4.34
C LYS A 59 0.72 -0.49 -4.46
N GLY A 60 0.01 -0.27 -5.56
CA GLY A 60 -0.77 0.94 -5.80
C GLY A 60 -2.23 0.62 -6.11
N THR A 61 -3.03 1.65 -6.38
CA THR A 61 -4.44 1.52 -6.77
C THR A 61 -4.63 0.72 -8.06
N SER A 62 -3.69 0.81 -9.00
CA SER A 62 -3.71 0.11 -10.29
C SER A 62 -3.13 -1.32 -10.24
N GLY A 63 -2.92 -1.87 -9.03
CA GLY A 63 -2.38 -3.21 -8.84
C GLY A 63 -0.93 -3.24 -8.35
N GLN A 64 -0.28 -4.39 -8.53
CA GLN A 64 1.08 -4.63 -8.05
C GLN A 64 2.08 -4.66 -9.21
N SER A 65 3.28 -4.15 -8.96
CA SER A 65 4.39 -4.28 -9.90
C SER A 65 5.70 -4.51 -9.17
N LYS A 66 6.66 -5.12 -9.86
CA LYS A 66 7.97 -5.45 -9.30
C LYS A 66 9.07 -4.68 -10.02
N GLY A 67 10.20 -4.52 -9.35
CA GLY A 67 11.39 -3.90 -9.92
C GLY A 67 12.62 -4.13 -9.05
N ASN A 68 13.68 -3.40 -9.37
CA ASN A 68 14.97 -3.50 -8.69
C ASN A 68 15.25 -2.26 -7.83
N ILE A 69 16.04 -2.45 -6.78
CA ILE A 69 16.50 -1.41 -5.87
C ILE A 69 17.96 -1.10 -6.21
N ILE A 70 18.24 0.17 -6.49
CA ILE A 70 19.59 0.70 -6.50
C ILE A 70 19.82 1.43 -5.17
N ARG A 71 20.91 1.08 -4.49
CA ARG A 71 21.28 1.67 -3.20
C ARG A 71 22.39 2.70 -3.41
N GLY A 72 22.22 3.88 -2.84
CA GLY A 72 23.28 4.86 -2.64
C GLY A 72 23.48 5.13 -1.16
N ASP A 73 24.51 5.89 -0.82
CA ASP A 73 24.92 6.12 0.58
C ASP A 73 23.84 6.82 1.42
N LYS A 74 23.01 7.65 0.78
CA LYS A 74 21.99 8.49 1.45
C LYS A 74 20.59 8.28 0.90
N GLY A 75 20.36 7.23 0.11
CA GLY A 75 19.08 7.04 -0.55
C GLY A 75 18.90 5.69 -1.21
N LEU A 76 17.64 5.37 -1.49
CA LEU A 76 17.23 4.17 -2.19
C LEU A 76 16.44 4.58 -3.43
N SER A 77 16.75 3.97 -4.57
CA SER A 77 16.06 4.19 -5.84
C SER A 77 15.38 2.90 -6.29
N PHE A 78 14.07 2.93 -6.39
CA PHE A 78 13.20 1.85 -6.83
C PHE A 78 12.91 2.03 -8.32
N ILE A 79 13.46 1.15 -9.17
CA ILE A 79 13.36 1.27 -10.63
C ILE A 79 12.44 0.18 -11.18
N LYS A 80 11.43 0.60 -11.93
CA LYS A 80 10.54 -0.29 -12.68
C LYS A 80 10.65 0.03 -14.16
N VAL A 81 10.80 -1.03 -14.95
CA VAL A 81 10.72 -1.00 -16.41
C VAL A 81 9.46 -1.76 -16.80
N THR A 82 8.56 -1.12 -17.55
CA THR A 82 7.36 -1.79 -18.06
C THR A 82 7.70 -2.63 -19.29
N LYS A 83 6.79 -3.52 -19.71
CA LYS A 83 6.94 -4.28 -20.96
C LYS A 83 7.07 -3.39 -22.20
N LEU A 84 6.57 -2.16 -22.14
CA LEU A 84 6.65 -1.16 -23.21
C LEU A 84 7.92 -0.30 -23.12
N GLY A 85 8.86 -0.63 -22.23
CA GLY A 85 10.09 0.13 -22.04
C GLY A 85 9.93 1.43 -21.24
N ASN A 86 8.74 1.73 -20.71
CA ASN A 86 8.56 2.89 -19.83
C ASN A 86 9.35 2.69 -18.54
N ILE A 87 10.04 3.74 -18.10
CA ILE A 87 10.83 3.71 -16.87
C ILE A 87 10.15 4.60 -15.84
N THR A 88 9.85 4.02 -14.68
CA THR A 88 9.42 4.78 -13.51
C THR A 88 10.40 4.57 -12.39
N THR A 89 10.80 5.65 -11.72
CA THR A 89 11.70 5.60 -10.58
C THR A 89 11.03 6.23 -9.37
N THR A 90 11.21 5.63 -8.20
CA THR A 90 10.95 6.31 -6.93
C THR A 90 12.26 6.39 -6.19
N THR A 91 12.72 7.59 -5.85
CA THR A 91 13.92 7.77 -5.04
C THR A 91 13.52 8.36 -3.71
N ILE A 92 13.99 7.75 -2.63
CA ILE A 92 13.79 8.23 -1.27
C ILE A 92 15.14 8.60 -0.66
N THR A 93 15.16 9.65 0.15
CA THR A 93 16.25 9.80 1.12
C THR A 93 16.19 8.63 2.08
N TYR A 94 17.34 8.16 2.52
CA TYR A 94 17.42 7.09 3.50
C TYR A 94 18.49 7.47 4.51
N VAL A 95 18.12 8.41 5.37
CA VAL A 95 19.01 9.01 6.38
C VAL A 95 18.33 8.97 7.75
N ALA A 96 19.14 8.78 8.80
CA ALA A 96 18.62 8.77 10.16
C ALA A 96 18.02 10.14 10.54
N PRO A 97 16.90 10.17 11.30
CA PRO A 97 16.16 9.02 11.81
C PRO A 97 15.25 8.36 10.74
N PHE A 98 15.37 7.05 10.57
CA PHE A 98 14.66 6.28 9.52
C PHE A 98 13.15 6.15 9.75
N GLU A 99 12.70 6.37 10.99
CA GLU A 99 11.29 6.30 11.37
C GLU A 99 10.53 7.61 11.08
N LYS A 100 11.24 8.68 10.68
CA LYS A 100 10.61 9.93 10.22
C LYS A 100 10.39 9.89 8.71
N GLU A 101 9.50 10.77 8.26
CA GLU A 101 9.30 11.05 6.84
C GLU A 101 10.63 11.35 6.13
N GLN A 102 10.86 10.59 5.08
CA GLN A 102 11.97 10.72 4.16
C GLN A 102 11.48 11.47 2.93
N LYS A 103 12.26 12.43 2.43
CA LYS A 103 11.92 13.13 1.20
C LYS A 103 11.96 12.14 0.04
N ALA A 104 10.97 12.23 -0.84
CA ALA A 104 10.83 11.31 -1.94
C ALA A 104 10.48 12.03 -3.24
N VAL A 105 10.94 11.45 -4.34
CA VAL A 105 10.56 11.84 -5.69
C VAL A 105 10.12 10.60 -6.48
N HIS A 106 9.01 10.69 -7.19
CA HIS A 106 8.54 9.62 -8.10
C HIS A 106 8.49 10.14 -9.54
N SER A 107 9.38 9.63 -10.38
CA SER A 107 9.52 10.02 -11.79
C SER A 107 8.85 9.01 -12.70
N ARG A 108 8.16 9.49 -13.73
CA ARG A 108 7.55 8.67 -14.78
C ARG A 108 8.03 9.16 -16.13
N ASN A 109 8.71 8.29 -16.87
CA ASN A 109 9.13 8.51 -18.24
C ASN A 109 8.36 7.53 -19.12
N ILE A 110 7.29 8.03 -19.74
CA ILE A 110 6.39 7.23 -20.58
C ILE A 110 6.69 7.51 -22.05
N LEU A 111 6.97 6.45 -22.82
CA LEU A 111 7.11 6.47 -24.26
C LEU A 111 5.79 6.00 -24.86
N ALA A 112 5.03 6.91 -25.45
CA ALA A 112 3.73 6.61 -26.05
C ALA A 112 3.57 7.34 -27.38
N GLY A 113 3.30 6.60 -28.45
CA GLY A 113 3.09 7.18 -29.80
C GLY A 113 4.27 8.01 -30.31
N GLY A 114 5.51 7.58 -30.01
CA GLY A 114 6.74 8.29 -30.38
C GLY A 114 7.03 9.56 -29.56
N LYS A 115 6.20 9.88 -28.55
CA LYS A 115 6.38 11.04 -27.67
C LYS A 115 6.85 10.61 -26.29
N LEU A 116 7.71 11.43 -25.69
CA LEU A 116 8.10 11.32 -24.29
C LEU A 116 7.12 12.13 -23.44
N LEU A 117 6.40 11.45 -22.55
CA LEU A 117 5.55 12.08 -21.54
C LEU A 117 6.22 11.90 -20.17
N ALA A 118 6.88 12.96 -19.71
CA ALA A 118 7.59 12.98 -18.45
C ALA A 118 6.76 13.67 -17.35
N SER A 119 6.81 13.12 -16.14
CA SER A 119 6.26 13.77 -14.95
C SER A 119 7.08 13.43 -13.72
N GLN A 120 7.23 14.40 -12.82
CA GLN A 120 7.98 14.26 -11.58
C GLN A 120 7.09 14.62 -10.39
N TYR A 121 6.83 13.64 -9.54
CA TYR A 121 6.04 13.81 -8.32
C TYR A 121 6.98 14.03 -7.14
N TYR A 122 6.62 14.97 -6.26
CA TYR A 122 7.36 15.35 -5.06
C TYR A 122 6.52 15.06 -3.82
N GLY A 123 7.16 14.49 -2.81
CA GLY A 123 6.45 14.00 -1.63
C GLY A 123 7.38 13.41 -0.58
N VAL A 124 6.82 12.51 0.20
CA VAL A 124 7.50 11.83 1.29
C VAL A 124 7.20 10.34 1.28
N CYS A 125 8.11 9.56 1.85
CA CYS A 125 7.87 8.19 2.24
C CYS A 125 8.27 7.98 3.69
N HIS A 126 7.57 7.13 4.42
CA HIS A 126 7.96 6.74 5.77
C HIS A 126 7.85 5.24 5.93
N LYS A 127 8.66 4.68 6.83
CA LYS A 127 8.67 3.25 7.10
C LYS A 127 7.41 2.88 7.88
N VAL A 128 6.78 1.77 7.50
CA VAL A 128 5.59 1.23 8.16
C VAL A 128 5.71 -0.28 8.31
N ASP A 129 4.90 -0.86 9.20
CA ASP A 129 4.71 -2.31 9.23
C ASP A 129 3.87 -2.74 8.01
N GLU A 130 4.30 -3.79 7.30
CA GLU A 130 3.56 -4.30 6.14
C GLU A 130 2.11 -4.64 6.50
N ILE A 131 1.84 -5.11 7.72
CA ILE A 131 0.50 -5.48 8.20
C ILE A 131 -0.45 -4.27 8.12
N GLN A 132 0.04 -3.05 8.38
CA GLN A 132 -0.77 -1.83 8.33
C GLN A 132 -1.23 -1.48 6.91
N THR A 133 -0.57 -2.03 5.89
CA THR A 133 -0.86 -1.79 4.46
C THR A 133 -1.77 -2.87 3.86
N LYS A 134 -2.10 -3.94 4.61
CA LYS A 134 -2.91 -5.05 4.11
C LYS A 134 -4.40 -4.74 4.25
N LYS A 135 -5.12 -4.85 3.12
CA LYS A 135 -6.59 -4.87 3.10
C LYS A 135 -7.09 -6.20 3.62
N VAL A 136 -8.17 -6.17 4.39
CA VAL A 136 -8.88 -7.38 4.83
C VAL A 136 -9.97 -7.70 3.82
N ARG A 137 -10.05 -8.96 3.39
CA ARG A 137 -11.06 -9.42 2.44
C ARG A 137 -11.73 -10.69 2.94
N PHE A 138 -13.05 -10.71 2.91
CA PHE A 138 -13.84 -11.92 3.16
C PHE A 138 -15.22 -11.81 2.53
N ASN A 139 -15.85 -12.95 2.28
CA ASN A 139 -17.15 -12.97 1.62
C ASN A 139 -18.27 -12.53 2.59
N ILE A 140 -19.13 -11.60 2.15
CA ILE A 140 -20.35 -11.21 2.87
C ILE A 140 -21.54 -11.60 2.01
N SER A 141 -22.39 -12.51 2.52
CA SER A 141 -23.61 -12.92 1.80
C SER A 141 -24.53 -11.72 1.56
N LYS A 142 -25.34 -11.79 0.49
CA LYS A 142 -26.29 -10.72 0.15
C LYS A 142 -27.24 -10.42 1.31
N GLU A 143 -27.75 -11.45 1.97
CA GLU A 143 -28.67 -11.33 3.11
C GLU A 143 -28.00 -10.63 4.29
N LYS A 144 -26.74 -10.99 4.57
CA LYS A 144 -25.94 -10.36 5.64
C LYS A 144 -25.68 -8.89 5.31
N ARG A 145 -25.28 -8.59 4.07
CA ARG A 145 -25.07 -7.22 3.57
C ARG A 145 -26.33 -6.36 3.67
N ASP A 146 -27.48 -6.87 3.24
CA ASP A 146 -28.76 -6.14 3.29
C ASP A 146 -29.21 -5.89 4.74
N ARG A 147 -28.91 -6.82 5.66
CA ARG A 147 -29.14 -6.62 7.09
C ARG A 147 -28.25 -5.51 7.64
N ILE A 148 -26.95 -5.50 7.31
CA ILE A 148 -26.01 -4.45 7.72
C ILE A 148 -26.47 -3.09 7.17
N TYR A 149 -26.81 -3.04 5.88
CA TYR A 149 -27.24 -1.83 5.19
C TYR A 149 -28.43 -1.15 5.87
N ARG A 150 -29.45 -1.95 6.23
CA ARG A 150 -30.63 -1.48 6.97
C ARG A 150 -30.29 -1.10 8.41
N LYS A 151 -29.61 -1.98 9.15
CA LYS A 151 -29.36 -1.81 10.60
C LYS A 151 -28.50 -0.58 10.89
N LEU A 152 -27.50 -0.30 10.05
CA LEU A 152 -26.62 0.85 10.20
C LEU A 152 -27.15 2.14 9.53
N LYS A 153 -28.35 2.08 8.93
CA LYS A 153 -28.98 3.19 8.19
C LYS A 153 -28.03 3.79 7.13
N ILE A 154 -27.32 2.93 6.39
CA ILE A 154 -26.23 3.31 5.48
C ILE A 154 -26.70 4.37 4.46
N LYS A 155 -27.87 4.20 3.84
CA LYS A 155 -28.42 5.15 2.87
C LYS A 155 -28.48 6.58 3.39
N LYS A 156 -28.82 6.79 4.66
CA LYS A 156 -28.88 8.12 5.28
C LYS A 156 -27.48 8.68 5.51
N LYS A 157 -26.56 7.85 6.02
CA LYS A 157 -25.18 8.24 6.32
C LYS A 157 -24.37 8.59 5.06
N LEU A 158 -24.56 7.85 3.97
CA LEU A 158 -23.86 8.13 2.71
C LEU A 158 -24.18 9.52 2.15
N LYS A 159 -25.34 10.11 2.47
CA LYS A 159 -25.69 11.46 2.02
C LYS A 159 -24.91 12.56 2.73
N SER A 160 -24.44 12.30 3.95
CA SER A 160 -23.72 13.28 4.78
C SER A 160 -22.21 13.10 4.75
N LEU A 161 -21.71 12.05 4.10
CA LEU A 161 -20.29 11.72 4.09
C LEU A 161 -19.61 12.20 2.79
N PRO A 162 -18.30 12.49 2.84
CA PRO A 162 -17.51 12.72 1.64
C PRO A 162 -17.64 11.57 0.63
N LYS A 163 -17.54 11.88 -0.66
CA LYS A 163 -17.62 10.87 -1.73
C LYS A 163 -16.58 9.76 -1.57
N LYS A 164 -15.39 10.10 -1.06
CA LYS A 164 -14.29 9.15 -0.84
C LYS A 164 -14.65 8.13 0.26
N ASP A 165 -15.16 8.59 1.39
CA ASP A 165 -15.67 7.72 2.46
C ASP A 165 -16.79 6.79 1.96
N ALA A 166 -17.70 7.34 1.15
CA ALA A 166 -18.79 6.56 0.57
C ALA A 166 -18.27 5.37 -0.25
N GLN A 167 -17.17 5.53 -0.99
CA GLN A 167 -16.55 4.43 -1.73
C GLN A 167 -16.02 3.34 -0.78
N TYR A 168 -15.27 3.71 0.26
CA TYR A 168 -14.79 2.74 1.25
C TYR A 168 -15.92 1.99 1.96
N ILE A 169 -17.01 2.69 2.28
CA ILE A 169 -18.20 2.09 2.91
C ILE A 169 -18.86 1.07 1.98
N LEU A 170 -18.98 1.38 0.69
CA LEU A 170 -19.55 0.46 -0.29
C LEU A 170 -18.64 -0.76 -0.50
N SER A 171 -17.32 -0.56 -0.61
CA SER A 171 -16.36 -1.67 -0.68
C SER A 171 -16.38 -2.55 0.57
N ALA A 172 -16.51 -1.96 1.77
CA ALA A 172 -16.61 -2.71 3.02
C ALA A 172 -17.88 -3.57 3.07
N LEU A 173 -19.00 -3.09 2.51
CA LEU A 173 -20.23 -3.88 2.36
C LEU A 173 -20.08 -5.04 1.38
N GLU A 174 -19.18 -4.92 0.42
CA GLU A 174 -18.78 -5.99 -0.51
C GLU A 174 -17.69 -6.92 0.07
N GLY A 175 -17.29 -6.68 1.33
CA GLY A 175 -16.32 -7.52 2.03
C GLY A 175 -14.87 -7.14 1.79
N VAL A 176 -14.60 -5.95 1.22
CA VAL A 176 -13.26 -5.40 1.01
C VAL A 176 -13.05 -4.23 1.97
N PHE A 177 -12.30 -4.46 3.04
CA PHE A 177 -12.01 -3.46 4.05
C PHE A 177 -10.71 -2.73 3.74
N PRO A 178 -10.66 -1.40 3.91
CA PRO A 178 -9.43 -0.64 3.79
C PRO A 178 -8.37 -1.15 4.78
N SER A 179 -7.11 -0.97 4.40
CA SER A 179 -6.00 -1.14 5.33
C SER A 179 -6.03 -0.07 6.42
N ARG A 180 -5.32 -0.30 7.54
CA ARG A 180 -5.25 0.68 8.62
C ARG A 180 -4.69 2.02 8.13
N LEU A 181 -3.65 1.96 7.30
CA LEU A 181 -3.04 3.15 6.72
C LEU A 181 -4.04 3.94 5.87
N GLU A 182 -4.79 3.28 4.98
CA GLU A 182 -5.84 3.95 4.19
C GLU A 182 -6.94 4.54 5.08
N MET A 183 -7.31 3.88 6.17
CA MET A 183 -8.29 4.44 7.10
C MET A 183 -7.77 5.73 7.75
N GLU A 184 -6.50 5.79 8.13
CA GLU A 184 -5.88 6.95 8.78
C GLU A 184 -5.61 8.10 7.79
N GLU A 185 -5.24 7.80 6.54
CA GLU A 185 -4.86 8.81 5.54
C GLU A 185 -6.04 9.32 4.69
N ASP A 186 -7.05 8.48 4.43
CA ASP A 186 -8.05 8.75 3.40
C ASP A 186 -9.46 8.99 3.91
N MET A 187 -9.77 8.62 5.15
CA MET A 187 -11.13 8.62 5.67
C MET A 187 -11.36 9.64 6.77
N SER A 188 -12.58 10.20 6.84
CA SER A 188 -13.03 10.91 8.04
C SER A 188 -13.19 9.95 9.22
N ILE A 189 -13.17 10.50 10.44
CA ILE A 189 -13.45 9.75 11.67
C ILE A 189 -14.82 9.05 11.58
N GLU A 190 -15.83 9.74 11.06
CA GLU A 190 -17.17 9.21 10.86
C GLU A 190 -17.18 8.03 9.86
N GLY A 191 -16.42 8.16 8.79
CA GLY A 191 -16.20 7.11 7.80
C GLY A 191 -15.54 5.88 8.42
N MET A 192 -14.44 6.08 9.16
CA MET A 192 -13.72 5.02 9.87
C MET A 192 -14.63 4.27 10.82
N ILE A 193 -15.37 4.99 11.68
CA ILE A 193 -16.33 4.41 12.63
C ILE A 193 -17.36 3.55 11.91
N LEU A 194 -17.84 3.99 10.74
CA LEU A 194 -18.85 3.24 10.00
C LEU A 194 -18.28 1.97 9.37
N VAL A 195 -17.08 2.03 8.80
CA VAL A 195 -16.37 0.85 8.26
C VAL A 195 -16.07 -0.16 9.37
N SER A 196 -15.59 0.29 10.54
CA SER A 196 -15.37 -0.60 11.70
C SER A 196 -16.66 -1.28 12.14
N LYS A 197 -17.78 -0.54 12.20
CA LYS A 197 -19.09 -1.14 12.52
C LYS A 197 -19.51 -2.17 11.47
N ILE A 198 -19.29 -1.90 10.17
CA ILE A 198 -19.57 -2.88 9.11
C ILE A 198 -18.73 -4.13 9.33
N MET A 199 -17.44 -3.98 9.63
CA MET A 199 -16.53 -5.10 9.91
C MET A 199 -17.04 -5.95 11.07
N ASP A 200 -17.37 -5.33 12.20
CA ASP A 200 -17.88 -6.03 13.38
C ASP A 200 -19.15 -6.83 13.07
N TYR A 201 -20.09 -6.25 12.33
CA TYR A 201 -21.30 -6.96 11.92
C TYR A 201 -21.03 -8.09 10.93
N ALA A 202 -20.03 -7.91 10.08
CA ALA A 202 -19.68 -8.85 9.04
C ALA A 202 -18.87 -10.04 9.58
N THR A 203 -18.07 -9.85 10.64
CA THR A 203 -17.28 -10.91 11.29
C THR A 203 -18.02 -11.63 12.42
N LYS A 204 -19.00 -10.98 13.07
CA LYS A 204 -19.85 -11.66 14.06
C LYS A 204 -20.54 -12.87 13.44
N SER A 205 -20.32 -14.04 14.04
CA SER A 205 -21.16 -15.22 13.83
C SER A 205 -22.58 -14.87 14.24
N LYS A 206 -23.53 -15.19 13.38
CA LYS A 206 -24.91 -15.39 13.83
C LYS A 206 -24.98 -16.77 14.47
#